data_AF-A0A2V7IKV2-F1
#
_entry.id   AF-A0A2V7IKV2-F1
#
_cell.length_a   1.000
_cell.length_b   1.000
_cell.length_c   1.000
_cell.angle_alpha   90.00
_cell.angle_beta   90.00
_cell.angle_gamma   90.00
#
_symmetry.space_group_name_H-M   'P 1'
#
loop_
_entity.id
_entity.type
_entity.pdbx_description
1 polymer ?
#
loop_
_entity_poly.entity_id
_entity_poly.type
_entity_poly.pdbx_seq_one_letter_code
_entity_poly.pdbx_strand_id
1 'polypeptide(L)'
;MRTPFWLGARLGLRLFAGGYWSGSDPLKQRRIMVAGADPYETFTNPLLRSAGALLVRPALYYHAPGDANVRAFRPDLGGRWAVALTAELTRSLYKRERGLVRDVAIAGFLDVALVDSLATSPQLTTAWYSDLHDAGVGIVSRQHWGELDWTVRVEFPIEMNAWNYAADVRPPGSHVAFRWLVGLSPTF
;
A
#
# COMPACT_ATOMS: atom_id res chain seq x y z
N MET A 1 9.58 9.67 6.22
CA MET A 1 10.87 10.38 6.06
C MET A 1 11.74 9.60 5.07
N ARG A 2 12.47 10.26 4.15
CA ARG A 2 13.48 9.60 3.28
C ARG A 2 14.87 10.12 3.64
N THR A 3 15.80 9.23 3.95
CA THR A 3 17.18 9.57 4.28
C THR A 3 18.16 8.81 3.39
N PRO A 4 19.32 9.41 3.04
CA PRO A 4 20.40 8.64 2.43
C PRO A 4 20.80 7.51 3.36
N PHE A 5 21.09 6.35 2.77
CA PHE A 5 21.49 5.13 3.45
C PHE A 5 22.76 4.57 2.81
N TRP A 6 23.26 3.46 3.35
CA TRP A 6 24.50 2.83 2.91
C TRP A 6 24.50 2.51 1.40
N LEU A 7 25.68 2.60 0.76
CA LEU A 7 25.91 2.32 -0.67
C LEU A 7 25.03 3.10 -1.67
N GLY A 8 24.65 4.34 -1.34
CA GLY A 8 23.85 5.19 -2.23
C GLY A 8 22.38 4.78 -2.33
N ALA A 9 21.93 3.91 -1.43
CA ALA A 9 20.52 3.61 -1.25
C ALA A 9 19.84 4.74 -0.45
N ARG A 10 18.50 4.76 -0.47
CA ARG A 10 17.66 5.66 0.31
C ARG A 10 16.67 4.84 1.12
N LEU A 11 16.62 5.11 2.41
CA LEU A 11 15.66 4.49 3.31
C LEU A 11 14.47 5.42 3.50
N GLY A 12 13.28 4.92 3.23
CA GLY A 12 11.99 5.52 3.50
C GLY A 12 11.32 4.80 4.66
N LEU A 13 10.86 5.56 5.66
CA LEU A 13 10.05 5.04 6.75
C LEU A 13 8.78 5.86 6.90
N ARG A 14 7.66 5.17 7.15
CA ARG A 14 6.38 5.79 7.45
C ARG A 14 5.67 4.99 8.54
N LEU A 15 5.19 5.67 9.57
CA LEU A 15 4.36 5.12 10.63
C LEU A 15 2.95 5.67 10.45
N PHE A 16 1.97 4.77 10.49
CA PHE A 16 0.56 5.08 10.54
C PHE A 16 -0.01 4.56 11.86
N ALA A 17 -0.88 5.34 12.46
CA ALA A 17 -1.66 4.92 13.60
C ALA A 17 -3.02 5.61 13.53
N GLY A 18 -4.08 4.84 13.74
CA GLY A 18 -5.44 5.34 13.72
C GLY A 18 -6.33 4.45 14.56
N GLY A 19 -7.36 5.04 15.13
CA GLY A 19 -8.37 4.30 15.86
C GLY A 19 -9.52 5.19 16.28
N TYR A 20 -10.65 4.58 16.57
CA TYR A 20 -11.77 5.28 17.17
C TYR A 20 -12.39 4.40 18.26
N TRP A 21 -12.96 5.05 19.25
CA TRP A 21 -13.56 4.39 20.41
C TRP A 21 -15.08 4.40 20.27
N SER A 22 -15.71 3.23 20.38
CA SER A 22 -17.17 3.10 20.36
C SER A 22 -17.60 1.90 21.19
N GLY A 23 -18.76 1.99 21.86
CA GLY A 23 -19.33 0.91 22.65
C GLY A 23 -19.94 -0.24 21.82
N SER A 24 -19.98 -0.09 20.49
CA SER A 24 -20.49 -1.10 19.56
C SER A 24 -19.49 -1.37 18.45
N ASP A 25 -19.56 -2.54 17.82
CA ASP A 25 -18.74 -2.85 16.67
C ASP A 25 -18.99 -1.86 15.53
N PRO A 26 -17.93 -1.39 14.84
CA PRO A 26 -18.10 -0.52 13.69
C PRO A 26 -18.86 -1.18 12.56
N LEU A 27 -19.77 -0.39 11.99
CA LEU A 27 -20.15 -0.54 10.60
C LEU A 27 -18.90 -0.51 9.71
N LYS A 28 -18.87 -1.32 8.65
CA LYS A 28 -17.70 -1.44 7.77
C LYS A 28 -17.17 -0.09 7.25
N GLN A 29 -18.05 0.87 7.01
CA GLN A 29 -17.71 2.22 6.54
C GLN A 29 -16.93 3.08 7.54
N ARG A 30 -16.96 2.72 8.84
CA ARG A 30 -16.27 3.46 9.92
C ARG A 30 -15.02 2.75 10.42
N ARG A 31 -14.66 1.62 9.80
CA ARG A 31 -13.47 0.85 10.18
C ARG A 31 -12.23 1.54 9.64
N ILE A 32 -11.15 1.50 10.41
CA ILE A 32 -9.82 1.88 9.91
C ILE A 32 -9.36 0.74 9.01
N MET A 33 -9.13 1.02 7.73
CA MET A 33 -8.76 -0.02 6.78
C MET A 33 -7.29 -0.39 6.93
N VAL A 34 -6.97 -1.66 6.68
CA VAL A 34 -5.59 -2.13 6.71
C VAL A 34 -4.83 -1.62 5.49
N ALA A 35 -5.52 -1.53 4.37
CA ALA A 35 -4.96 -1.11 3.09
C ALA A 35 -5.99 -0.26 2.34
N GLY A 36 -5.51 0.64 1.49
CA GLY A 36 -6.37 1.44 0.62
C GLY A 36 -6.27 2.93 0.92
N ALA A 37 -7.01 3.70 0.14
CA ALA A 37 -7.11 5.13 0.32
C ALA A 37 -8.03 5.48 1.48
N ASP A 38 -7.70 6.56 2.19
CA ASP A 38 -8.65 7.25 3.03
C ASP A 38 -9.90 7.57 2.17
N PRO A 39 -11.13 7.30 2.66
CA PRO A 39 -12.35 7.68 1.97
C PRO A 39 -12.36 9.14 1.51
N TYR A 40 -11.82 10.06 2.31
CA TYR A 40 -11.73 11.48 1.97
C TYR A 40 -10.71 11.75 0.85
N GLU A 41 -9.62 11.00 0.80
CA GLU A 41 -8.63 11.10 -0.28
C GLU A 41 -9.18 10.53 -1.60
N THR A 42 -9.98 9.47 -1.52
CA THR A 42 -10.69 8.92 -2.68
C THR A 42 -11.66 9.93 -3.27
N PHE A 43 -12.43 10.66 -2.45
CA PHE A 43 -13.38 11.67 -2.93
C PHE A 43 -12.72 12.85 -3.62
N THR A 44 -11.50 13.20 -3.22
CA THR A 44 -10.74 14.32 -3.79
C THR A 44 -9.92 13.91 -5.02
N ASN A 45 -9.67 12.62 -5.23
CA ASN A 45 -8.90 12.13 -6.39
C ASN A 45 -9.80 11.89 -7.62
N PRO A 46 -9.67 12.68 -8.70
CA PRO A 46 -10.50 12.53 -9.90
C PRO A 46 -10.31 11.19 -10.62
N LEU A 47 -9.21 10.48 -10.37
CA LEU A 47 -8.94 9.17 -10.96
C LEU A 47 -9.62 8.01 -10.20
N LEU A 48 -10.10 8.26 -8.98
CA LEU A 48 -10.66 7.23 -8.08
C LEU A 48 -12.13 7.47 -7.70
N ARG A 49 -12.62 8.72 -7.78
CA ARG A 49 -13.90 9.11 -7.18
C ARG A 49 -15.18 8.69 -7.92
N SER A 50 -15.13 8.12 -9.13
CA SER A 50 -16.34 7.86 -9.95
C SER A 50 -16.34 6.51 -10.67
N ALA A 51 -17.54 5.96 -10.92
CA ALA A 51 -17.73 4.81 -11.79
C ALA A 51 -17.24 5.14 -13.21
N GLY A 52 -16.27 4.40 -13.73
CA GLY A 52 -15.60 4.68 -15.01
C GLY A 52 -14.34 5.54 -14.89
N ALA A 53 -13.93 5.95 -13.68
CA ALA A 53 -12.65 6.59 -13.47
C ALA A 53 -11.50 5.68 -13.94
N LEU A 54 -10.40 6.30 -14.38
CA LEU A 54 -9.31 5.58 -15.07
C LEU A 54 -8.80 4.39 -14.25
N LEU A 55 -8.72 4.56 -12.93
CA LEU A 55 -8.16 3.57 -12.03
C LEU A 55 -9.20 2.59 -11.43
N VAL A 56 -10.49 2.86 -11.60
CA VAL A 56 -11.58 2.01 -11.10
C VAL A 56 -12.06 1.10 -12.25
N ARG A 57 -11.26 0.08 -12.58
CA ARG A 57 -11.52 -0.88 -13.68
C ARG A 57 -11.22 -2.33 -13.28
N PRO A 58 -11.93 -3.32 -13.86
CA PRO A 58 -11.54 -4.73 -13.71
C PRO A 58 -10.09 -4.96 -14.18
N ALA A 59 -9.36 -5.84 -13.48
CA ALA A 59 -7.95 -6.16 -13.72
C ALA A 59 -6.94 -5.00 -13.53
N LEU A 60 -7.39 -3.88 -12.96
CA LEU A 60 -6.53 -2.76 -12.61
C LEU A 60 -6.27 -2.74 -11.10
N TYR A 61 -5.10 -3.23 -10.71
CA TYR A 61 -4.67 -3.26 -9.32
C TYR A 61 -3.83 -2.03 -9.07
N TYR A 62 -4.41 -1.01 -8.46
CA TYR A 62 -3.69 0.16 -7.99
C TYR A 62 -3.84 0.22 -6.47
N HIS A 63 -2.78 0.65 -5.79
CA HIS A 63 -2.85 0.92 -4.36
C HIS A 63 -2.74 2.43 -4.18
N ALA A 64 -3.80 3.06 -3.69
CA ALA A 64 -3.72 4.46 -3.26
C ALA A 64 -3.32 4.50 -1.78
N PRO A 65 -2.37 5.36 -1.40
CA PRO A 65 -1.97 5.49 0.00
C PRO A 65 -3.13 5.99 0.85
N GLY A 66 -3.21 5.48 2.08
CA GLY A 66 -4.26 5.79 3.05
C GLY A 66 -4.32 4.76 4.18
N ASP A 67 -5.08 5.08 5.23
CA ASP A 67 -5.26 4.28 6.44
C ASP A 67 -3.95 3.66 6.98
N ALA A 68 -3.89 2.32 7.19
CA ALA A 68 -2.70 1.64 7.68
C ALA A 68 -1.69 1.26 6.56
N ASN A 69 -2.08 1.40 5.29
CA ASN A 69 -1.20 1.29 4.13
C ASN A 69 -0.38 -0.02 4.01
N VAL A 70 -0.94 -1.17 4.40
CA VAL A 70 -0.28 -2.49 4.26
C VAL A 70 -0.62 -3.08 2.90
N ARG A 71 0.27 -2.88 1.92
CA ARG A 71 -0.12 -2.83 0.50
C ARG A 71 -0.58 -4.17 -0.09
N ALA A 72 -0.24 -5.32 0.50
CA ALA A 72 -0.60 -6.63 -0.07
C ALA A 72 -1.95 -7.18 0.41
N PHE A 73 -2.60 -6.53 1.36
CA PHE A 73 -3.89 -6.96 1.92
C PHE A 73 -5.06 -6.32 1.19
N ARG A 74 -6.21 -7.01 1.19
CA ARG A 74 -7.44 -6.46 0.60
C ARG A 74 -7.82 -5.13 1.25
N PRO A 75 -8.30 -4.16 0.47
CA PRO A 75 -8.64 -2.84 1.00
C PRO A 75 -9.95 -2.82 1.80
N ASP A 76 -10.69 -3.94 1.88
CA ASP A 76 -11.93 -4.05 2.65
C ASP A 76 -11.73 -4.65 4.06
N LEU A 77 -10.50 -5.01 4.42
CA LEU A 77 -10.15 -5.38 5.79
C LEU A 77 -10.06 -4.13 6.64
N GLY A 78 -10.73 -4.14 7.79
CA GLY A 78 -10.65 -3.01 8.70
C GLY A 78 -11.13 -3.34 10.10
N GLY A 79 -10.68 -2.53 11.05
CA GLY A 79 -10.90 -2.71 12.48
C GLY A 79 -11.25 -1.42 13.21
N ARG A 80 -11.28 -1.49 14.56
CA ARG A 80 -11.44 -0.30 15.41
C ARG A 80 -10.18 0.57 15.45
N TRP A 81 -9.03 -0.07 15.30
CA TRP A 81 -7.72 0.57 15.32
C TRP A 81 -6.75 -0.18 14.42
N ALA A 82 -5.70 0.52 13.99
CA ALA A 82 -4.58 -0.03 13.26
C ALA A 82 -3.32 0.80 13.55
N VAL A 83 -2.19 0.12 13.66
CA VAL A 83 -0.86 0.72 13.72
C VAL A 83 0.00 -0.01 12.72
N ALA A 84 0.66 0.73 11.83
CA ALA A 84 1.45 0.14 10.77
C ALA A 84 2.75 0.90 10.52
N LEU A 85 3.79 0.15 10.18
CA LEU A 85 5.09 0.65 9.78
C LEU A 85 5.36 0.17 8.36
N THR A 86 5.56 1.12 7.46
CA THR A 86 6.06 0.87 6.10
C THR A 86 7.52 1.28 6.03
N ALA A 87 8.35 0.34 5.62
CA ALA A 87 9.76 0.53 5.31
C ALA A 87 10.03 0.28 3.83
N GLU A 88 10.87 1.13 3.24
CA GLU A 88 11.26 1.05 1.84
C GLU A 88 12.72 1.40 1.67
N LEU A 89 13.49 0.50 1.04
CA LEU A 89 14.87 0.74 0.65
C LEU A 89 14.94 0.87 -0.87
N THR A 90 15.37 2.02 -1.38
CA THR A 90 15.48 2.26 -2.83
C THR A 90 16.91 2.52 -3.25
N ARG A 91 17.32 1.96 -4.39
CA ARG A 91 18.62 2.26 -5.01
C ARG A 91 18.42 2.59 -6.48
N SER A 92 18.77 3.81 -6.87
CA SER A 92 18.75 4.25 -8.26
C SER A 92 19.77 3.45 -9.07
N LEU A 93 19.31 2.80 -10.13
CA LEU A 93 20.15 2.14 -11.14
C LEU A 93 20.45 3.08 -12.31
N TYR A 94 19.51 3.97 -12.60
CA TYR A 94 19.62 4.93 -13.69
C TYR A 94 19.06 6.27 -13.24
N LYS A 95 19.76 7.36 -13.57
CA LYS A 95 19.30 8.72 -13.26
C LYS A 95 19.70 9.66 -14.39
N ARG A 96 18.77 10.49 -14.86
CA ARG A 96 18.98 11.45 -15.95
C ARG A 96 18.26 12.77 -15.70
N GLU A 97 18.95 13.86 -16.02
CA GLU A 97 18.43 15.23 -15.84
C GLU A 97 17.58 15.74 -17.01
N ARG A 98 17.49 15.00 -18.12
CA ARG A 98 16.73 15.37 -19.33
C ARG A 98 15.93 14.18 -19.86
N GLY A 99 14.75 14.44 -20.45
CA GLY A 99 13.88 13.42 -21.03
C GLY A 99 12.76 12.93 -20.11
N LEU A 100 11.88 12.07 -20.66
CA LEU A 100 10.68 11.58 -20.00
C LEU A 100 10.99 10.80 -18.72
N VAL A 101 11.91 9.81 -18.79
CA VAL A 101 12.30 8.99 -17.65
C VAL A 101 13.47 9.64 -16.92
N ARG A 102 13.26 10.02 -15.67
CA ARG A 102 14.23 10.74 -14.83
C ARG A 102 15.05 9.82 -13.95
N ASP A 103 14.45 8.75 -13.45
CA ASP A 103 15.07 7.84 -12.47
C ASP A 103 14.46 6.45 -12.64
N VAL A 104 15.29 5.41 -12.58
CA VAL A 104 14.85 4.02 -12.44
C VAL A 104 15.62 3.43 -11.27
N ALA A 105 14.90 2.88 -10.31
CA ALA A 105 15.42 2.35 -9.07
C ALA A 105 14.87 0.96 -8.80
N ILE A 106 15.67 0.14 -8.14
CA ILE A 106 15.17 -1.06 -7.45
C ILE A 106 14.72 -0.66 -6.05
N ALA A 107 13.68 -1.31 -5.56
CA ALA A 107 13.12 -1.12 -4.24
C ALA A 107 13.01 -2.46 -3.52
N GLY A 108 13.37 -2.50 -2.24
CA GLY A 108 12.93 -3.51 -1.30
C GLY A 108 11.92 -2.87 -0.35
N PHE A 109 10.86 -3.59 0.01
CA PHE A 109 9.82 -3.07 0.89
C PHE A 109 9.41 -4.07 1.96
N LEU A 110 8.91 -3.53 3.07
CA LEU A 110 8.38 -4.26 4.21
C LEU A 110 7.25 -3.42 4.82
N ASP A 111 6.03 -3.95 4.84
CA ASP A 111 4.94 -3.39 5.65
C ASP A 111 4.63 -4.34 6.80
N VAL A 112 4.50 -3.78 8.00
CA VAL A 112 4.09 -4.53 9.19
C VAL A 112 3.00 -3.75 9.89
N ALA A 113 1.93 -4.41 10.28
CA ALA A 113 0.82 -3.82 11.01
C ALA A 113 0.33 -4.69 12.15
N LEU A 114 -0.07 -4.01 13.22
CA LEU A 114 -0.92 -4.54 14.27
C LEU A 114 -2.29 -3.89 14.09
N VAL A 115 -3.30 -4.71 13.92
CA VAL A 115 -4.66 -4.25 13.65
C VAL A 115 -5.63 -4.92 14.60
N ASP A 116 -6.81 -4.34 14.76
CA ASP A 116 -7.87 -5.02 15.50
C ASP A 116 -8.15 -6.42 14.92
N SER A 117 -8.34 -7.40 15.79
CA SER A 117 -8.76 -8.76 15.44
C SER A 117 -9.96 -8.82 14.48
N LEU A 118 -10.89 -7.85 14.56
CA LEU A 118 -12.05 -7.74 13.66
C LEU A 118 -11.69 -7.55 12.18
N ALA A 119 -10.44 -7.16 11.88
CA ALA A 119 -9.95 -7.00 10.52
C ALA A 119 -9.71 -8.33 9.81
N THR A 120 -9.36 -9.39 10.55
CA THR A 120 -9.04 -10.71 9.98
C THR A 120 -9.99 -11.80 10.47
N SER A 121 -10.61 -11.64 11.65
CA SER A 121 -11.58 -12.61 12.17
C SER A 121 -12.99 -11.99 12.27
N PRO A 122 -14.00 -12.55 11.58
CA PRO A 122 -15.39 -12.15 11.77
C PRO A 122 -16.01 -12.71 13.06
N GLN A 123 -15.35 -13.67 13.74
CA GLN A 123 -15.75 -14.21 15.04
C GLN A 123 -14.82 -13.66 16.13
N LEU A 124 -15.39 -13.23 17.26
CA LEU A 124 -14.63 -12.73 18.42
C LEU A 124 -13.60 -13.77 18.85
N THR A 125 -12.33 -13.50 18.55
CA THR A 125 -11.19 -14.21 19.11
C THR A 125 -10.89 -13.64 20.50
N THR A 126 -10.25 -14.43 21.38
CA THR A 126 -9.69 -13.88 22.64
C THR A 126 -8.53 -12.92 22.38
N ALA A 127 -7.92 -12.98 21.20
CA ALA A 127 -6.92 -12.02 20.74
C ALA A 127 -7.59 -10.67 20.43
N TRP A 128 -7.02 -9.60 20.98
CA TRP A 128 -7.48 -8.22 20.76
C TRP A 128 -6.82 -7.56 19.54
N TYR A 129 -5.85 -8.23 18.92
CA TYR A 129 -5.13 -7.79 17.74
C TYR A 129 -4.86 -8.94 16.77
N SER A 130 -4.54 -8.60 15.53
CA SER A 130 -3.93 -9.46 14.51
C SER A 130 -2.69 -8.79 13.95
N ASP A 131 -1.66 -9.58 13.66
CA ASP A 131 -0.50 -9.12 12.92
C ASP A 131 -0.72 -9.33 11.41
N LEU A 132 -0.32 -8.35 10.62
CA LEU A 132 -0.33 -8.42 9.18
C LEU A 132 1.00 -7.90 8.66
N HIS A 133 1.64 -8.64 7.76
CA HIS A 133 2.86 -8.15 7.14
C HIS A 133 3.01 -8.60 5.69
N ASP A 134 3.67 -7.76 4.91
CA ASP A 134 4.13 -8.06 3.57
C ASP A 134 5.59 -7.65 3.39
N ALA A 135 6.30 -8.38 2.53
CA ALA A 135 7.64 -7.99 2.14
C ALA A 135 7.89 -8.40 0.70
N GLY A 136 8.71 -7.61 0.01
CA GLY A 136 9.02 -7.91 -1.38
C GLY A 136 9.99 -6.94 -2.01
N VAL A 137 10.07 -7.04 -3.33
CA VAL A 137 10.95 -6.22 -4.16
C VAL A 137 10.17 -5.58 -5.28
N GLY A 138 10.71 -4.52 -5.86
CA GLY A 138 10.08 -3.84 -6.98
C GLY A 138 11.02 -2.97 -7.77
N ILE A 139 10.48 -2.44 -8.86
CA ILE A 139 11.11 -1.45 -9.72
C ILE A 139 10.27 -0.19 -9.62
N VAL A 140 10.92 0.92 -9.34
CA VAL A 140 10.33 2.25 -9.27
C VAL A 140 10.92 3.08 -10.38
N SER A 141 10.08 3.65 -11.21
CA SER A 141 10.48 4.55 -12.29
C SER A 141 9.79 5.89 -12.10
N ARG A 142 10.56 6.98 -12.23
CA ARG A 142 10.04 8.34 -12.16
C ARG A 142 10.08 8.98 -13.53
N GLN A 143 8.96 9.56 -13.90
CA GLN A 143 8.77 10.23 -15.17
C GLN A 143 8.41 11.69 -14.95
N HIS A 144 8.71 12.48 -15.96
CA HIS A 144 8.46 13.91 -15.98
C HIS A 144 8.14 14.36 -17.39
N TRP A 145 7.04 15.09 -17.55
CA TRP A 145 6.67 15.73 -18.81
C TRP A 145 5.98 17.06 -18.57
N GLY A 146 6.58 18.15 -19.06
CA GLY A 146 6.07 19.50 -18.84
C GLY A 146 6.15 19.85 -17.37
N GLU A 147 5.00 20.06 -16.73
CA GLU A 147 4.88 20.31 -15.29
C GLU A 147 4.42 19.06 -14.51
N LEU A 148 4.25 17.93 -15.19
CA LEU A 148 3.72 16.70 -14.59
C LEU A 148 4.84 15.75 -14.21
N ASP A 149 4.95 15.46 -12.91
CA ASP A 149 5.75 14.35 -12.38
C ASP A 149 4.86 13.16 -12.04
N TRP A 150 5.26 11.96 -12.45
CA TRP A 150 4.61 10.74 -12.01
C TRP A 150 5.61 9.64 -11.69
N THR A 151 5.17 8.68 -10.89
CA THR A 151 5.93 7.50 -10.53
C THR A 151 5.16 6.27 -10.95
N VAL A 152 5.84 5.34 -11.63
CA VAL A 152 5.33 3.99 -11.90
C VAL A 152 6.13 3.00 -11.05
N ARG A 153 5.43 2.18 -10.29
CA ARG A 153 6.01 1.10 -9.49
C ARG A 153 5.48 -0.24 -9.97
N VAL A 154 6.36 -1.23 -9.99
CA VAL A 154 6.02 -2.63 -10.21
C VAL A 154 6.63 -3.41 -9.08
N GLU A 155 5.82 -4.12 -8.31
CA GLU A 155 6.18 -4.74 -7.05
C GLU A 155 5.77 -6.21 -7.03
N PHE A 156 6.65 -7.02 -6.46
CA PHE A 156 6.53 -8.46 -6.34
C PHE A 156 6.60 -8.80 -4.85
N PRO A 157 5.46 -8.91 -4.17
CA PRO A 157 5.40 -9.46 -2.82
C PRO A 157 5.97 -10.89 -2.84
N ILE A 158 6.97 -11.12 -1.99
CA ILE A 158 7.63 -12.42 -1.83
C ILE A 158 7.06 -13.15 -0.63
N GLU A 159 6.80 -12.43 0.47
CA GLU A 159 6.34 -12.98 1.73
C GLU A 159 5.11 -12.24 2.24
N MET A 160 4.17 -12.99 2.80
CA MET A 160 2.96 -12.49 3.43
C MET A 160 2.44 -13.52 4.44
N ASN A 161 2.10 -13.11 5.65
CA ASN A 161 1.63 -14.05 6.67
C ASN A 161 0.19 -14.56 6.45
N ALA A 162 -0.69 -13.73 5.89
CA ALA A 162 -2.10 -14.06 5.80
C ALA A 162 -2.62 -13.98 4.36
N TRP A 163 -2.10 -14.90 3.54
CA TRP A 163 -2.41 -15.06 2.11
C TRP A 163 -3.91 -15.19 1.76
N ASN A 164 -4.75 -15.63 2.70
CA ASN A 164 -6.22 -15.69 2.53
C ASN A 164 -6.88 -14.31 2.43
N TYR A 165 -6.19 -13.25 2.85
CA TYR A 165 -6.65 -11.87 2.80
C TYR A 165 -5.84 -11.02 1.81
N ALA A 166 -5.10 -11.65 0.89
CA ALA A 166 -4.36 -10.96 -0.15
C ALA A 166 -5.30 -10.19 -1.09
N ALA A 167 -4.87 -9.02 -1.55
CA ALA A 167 -5.63 -8.19 -2.49
C ALA A 167 -5.88 -8.87 -3.84
N ASP A 168 -4.97 -9.76 -4.26
CA ASP A 168 -5.04 -10.47 -5.54
C ASP A 168 -5.93 -11.73 -5.47
N VAL A 169 -6.76 -11.91 -6.49
CA VAL A 169 -7.54 -13.14 -6.69
C VAL A 169 -6.59 -14.23 -7.19
N ARG A 170 -6.43 -15.29 -6.41
CA ARG A 170 -5.45 -16.35 -6.68
C ARG A 170 -6.10 -17.73 -6.77
N PRO A 171 -5.56 -18.62 -7.62
CA PRO A 171 -5.85 -20.05 -7.53
C PRO A 171 -5.48 -20.57 -6.13
N PRO A 172 -6.25 -21.51 -5.55
CA PRO A 172 -5.91 -22.12 -4.27
C PRO A 172 -4.48 -22.70 -4.28
N GLY A 173 -3.68 -22.35 -3.27
CA GLY A 173 -2.31 -22.89 -3.09
C GLY A 173 -1.17 -22.11 -3.75
N SER A 174 -1.42 -20.94 -4.37
CA SER A 174 -0.35 -20.07 -4.87
C SER A 174 0.08 -19.02 -3.83
N HIS A 175 1.40 -18.85 -3.68
CA HIS A 175 2.03 -17.86 -2.78
C HIS A 175 2.80 -16.78 -3.57
N VAL A 176 2.33 -16.44 -4.77
CA VAL A 176 2.91 -15.37 -5.60
C VAL A 176 1.84 -14.32 -5.81
N ALA A 177 2.20 -13.04 -5.66
CA ALA A 177 1.35 -11.89 -5.94
C ALA A 177 2.09 -10.92 -6.87
N PHE A 178 1.34 -10.09 -7.57
CA PHE A 178 1.91 -9.10 -8.49
C PHE A 178 1.15 -7.79 -8.36
N ARG A 179 1.87 -6.71 -8.05
CA ARG A 179 1.29 -5.40 -7.88
C ARG A 179 1.95 -4.40 -8.80
N TRP A 180 1.18 -3.44 -9.27
CA TRP A 180 1.71 -2.26 -9.94
C TRP A 180 1.00 -1.01 -9.43
N LEU A 181 1.65 0.14 -9.55
CA LEU A 181 1.16 1.40 -9.01
C LEU A 181 1.56 2.54 -9.93
N VAL A 182 0.66 3.49 -10.14
CA VAL A 182 0.94 4.75 -10.81
C VAL A 182 0.47 5.90 -9.91
N GLY A 183 1.36 6.86 -9.64
CA GLY A 183 1.05 8.01 -8.77
C GLY A 183 1.46 9.35 -9.39
N LEU A 184 0.59 10.35 -9.28
CA LEU A 184 0.79 11.73 -9.75
C LEU A 184 1.34 12.60 -8.60
N SER A 185 2.55 12.28 -8.13
CA SER A 185 3.32 12.88 -7.01
C SER A 185 4.30 11.79 -6.52
N PRO A 186 5.43 12.09 -5.85
CA PRO A 186 6.30 11.04 -5.32
C PRO A 186 5.52 10.10 -4.37
N THR A 187 5.22 8.90 -4.86
CA THR A 187 4.59 7.85 -4.09
C THR A 187 5.62 7.19 -3.18
N PHE A 188 5.19 6.97 -1.93
CA PHE A 188 5.69 5.87 -1.11
C PHE A 188 4.94 4.64 -1.57
#